data_AF-W4P772-F1
#
_entry.id   AF-W4P772-F1
#
_cell.length_a   1.000
_cell.length_b   1.000
_cell.length_c   1.000
_cell.angle_alpha   90.00
_cell.angle_beta   90.00
_cell.angle_gamma   90.00
#
_symmetry.space_group_name_H-M   'P 1'
#
loop_
_entity.id
_entity.type
_entity.pdbx_description
1 polymer ?
#
loop_
_entity_poly.entity_id
_entity_poly.type
_entity_poly.pdbx_seq_one_letter_code
_entity_poly.pdbx_strand_id
1 'polypeptide(L)'
;MPLVAYNINLNTPDLEIAGRIAKNIRHINGGLRFVKAMGVELKERNITQVSINMTDYTRTALYRAFELTRIEARRYGVSIVGSEIIGLVPMEALIDTASYYLGLENFSMQQVLEARIME
;
A
#
# COMPACT_ATOMS: atom_id res chain seq x y z
N MET A 1 -0.86 -6.43 -16.19
CA MET A 1 0.12 -6.08 -15.14
C MET A 1 0.09 -7.13 -14.05
N PRO A 2 1.24 -7.48 -13.45
CA PRO A 2 1.26 -8.38 -12.30
C PRO A 2 0.55 -7.71 -11.10
N LEU A 3 -0.10 -8.53 -10.30
CA LEU A 3 -0.69 -8.11 -9.03
C LEU A 3 0.44 -7.84 -8.02
N VAL A 4 0.32 -6.76 -7.23
CA VAL A 4 1.23 -6.48 -6.11
C VAL A 4 0.48 -6.70 -4.81
N ALA A 5 0.97 -7.63 -3.98
CA ALA A 5 0.45 -7.88 -2.65
C ALA A 5 1.21 -7.01 -1.64
N TYR A 6 0.48 -6.18 -0.90
CA TYR A 6 1.02 -5.15 -0.02
C TYR A 6 0.20 -5.07 1.26
N ASN A 7 0.82 -5.28 2.42
CA ASN A 7 0.16 -5.23 3.72
C ASN A 7 0.60 -4.00 4.51
N ILE A 8 -0.32 -3.37 5.23
CA ILE A 8 -0.03 -2.21 6.08
C ILE A 8 -0.38 -2.55 7.53
N ASN A 9 0.59 -2.44 8.42
CA ASN A 9 0.48 -2.81 9.83
C ASN A 9 -0.11 -1.66 10.65
N LEU A 10 -1.16 -1.94 11.42
CA LEU A 10 -1.83 -0.99 12.29
C LEU A 10 -1.45 -1.26 13.75
N ASN A 11 -1.21 -0.22 14.53
CA ASN A 11 -0.91 -0.30 15.96
C ASN A 11 -2.16 -0.59 16.81
N THR A 12 -2.87 -1.66 16.50
CA THR A 12 -4.07 -2.07 17.23
C THR A 12 -4.31 -3.56 17.03
N PRO A 13 -4.72 -4.31 18.06
CA PRO A 13 -5.21 -5.69 17.89
C PRO A 13 -6.66 -5.73 17.39
N ASP A 14 -7.35 -4.58 17.30
CA ASP A 14 -8.76 -4.51 16.91
C ASP A 14 -8.95 -4.77 15.41
N LEU A 15 -9.41 -5.99 15.09
CA LEU A 15 -9.68 -6.43 13.73
C LEU A 15 -10.83 -5.67 13.08
N GLU A 16 -11.79 -5.15 13.84
CA GLU A 16 -12.88 -4.35 13.27
C GLU A 16 -12.35 -3.05 12.67
N ILE A 17 -11.39 -2.40 13.32
CA ILE A 17 -10.75 -1.18 12.80
C ILE A 17 -10.09 -1.50 11.46
N ALA A 18 -9.25 -2.54 11.40
CA ALA A 18 -8.61 -2.96 10.16
C ALA A 18 -9.64 -3.30 9.06
N GLY A 19 -10.72 -3.99 9.42
CA GLY A 19 -11.81 -4.34 8.51
C GLY A 19 -12.58 -3.12 7.98
N ARG A 20 -12.84 -2.10 8.81
CA ARG A 20 -13.47 -0.84 8.40
C ARG A 20 -12.57 -0.06 7.45
N ILE A 21 -11.29 0.06 7.77
CA ILE A 21 -10.30 0.71 6.90
C ILE A 21 -10.23 -0.01 5.55
N ALA A 22 -10.11 -1.34 5.55
CA ALA A 22 -10.09 -2.15 4.34
C ALA A 22 -11.32 -1.93 3.46
N LYS A 23 -12.52 -1.85 4.06
CA LYS A 23 -13.76 -1.51 3.35
C LYS A 23 -13.69 -0.11 2.73
N ASN A 24 -13.17 0.89 3.44
CA ASN A 24 -13.12 2.26 2.93
C ASN A 24 -12.13 2.44 1.77
N ILE A 25 -11.02 1.69 1.76
CA ILE A 25 -9.99 1.86 0.72
C ILE A 25 -10.24 1.04 -0.55
N ARG A 26 -11.02 -0.03 -0.49
CA ARG A 26 -11.18 -0.96 -1.63
C ARG A 26 -12.25 -0.53 -2.62
N HIS A 27 -12.04 -0.82 -3.89
CA HIS A 27 -12.88 -0.35 -4.98
C HIS A 27 -14.35 -0.76 -4.85
N ILE A 28 -14.63 -2.00 -4.44
CA ILE A 28 -16.01 -2.52 -4.36
C ILE A 28 -16.91 -1.73 -3.40
N ASN A 29 -16.30 -0.91 -2.53
CA ASN A 29 -17.00 -0.05 -1.59
C ASN A 29 -16.85 1.45 -1.91
N GLY A 30 -16.39 1.81 -3.11
CA GLY A 30 -16.22 3.19 -3.54
C GLY A 30 -14.85 3.81 -3.23
N GLY A 31 -13.91 3.01 -2.70
CA GLY A 31 -12.53 3.43 -2.47
C GLY A 31 -11.70 3.51 -3.75
N LEU A 32 -10.40 3.28 -3.62
CA LEU A 32 -9.46 3.36 -4.73
C LEU A 32 -9.75 2.29 -5.79
N ARG A 33 -9.76 2.69 -7.06
CA ARG A 33 -9.80 1.73 -8.18
C ARG A 33 -8.55 0.85 -8.14
N PHE A 34 -8.69 -0.37 -8.66
CA PHE A 34 -7.59 -1.34 -8.71
C PHE A 34 -7.03 -1.77 -7.35
N VAL A 35 -7.79 -1.53 -6.27
CA VAL A 35 -7.45 -1.93 -4.91
C VAL A 35 -8.50 -2.90 -4.38
N LYS A 36 -8.03 -4.06 -3.94
CA LYS A 36 -8.80 -5.00 -3.10
C LYS A 36 -8.15 -5.02 -1.72
N ALA A 37 -8.95 -5.02 -0.67
CA ALA A 37 -8.41 -5.06 0.69
C ALA A 37 -9.29 -5.84 1.67
N MET A 38 -8.65 -6.36 2.71
CA MET A 38 -9.29 -6.98 3.88
C MET A 38 -8.47 -6.73 5.16
N GLY A 39 -9.15 -6.75 6.31
CA GLY A 39 -8.49 -6.74 7.61
C GLY A 39 -7.99 -8.14 7.97
N VAL A 40 -6.78 -8.23 8.51
CA VAL A 40 -6.14 -9.48 8.96
C VAL A 40 -5.51 -9.26 10.33
N GLU A 41 -5.51 -10.28 11.17
CA GLU A 41 -4.87 -10.25 12.48
C GLU A 41 -3.47 -10.90 12.41
N LEU A 42 -2.48 -10.28 13.06
CA LEU A 42 -1.15 -10.84 13.30
C LEU A 42 -1.03 -11.19 14.80
N LYS A 43 -1.47 -12.39 15.16
CA LYS A 43 -1.55 -12.84 16.57
C LYS A 43 -0.21 -12.77 17.30
N GLU A 44 0.87 -13.17 16.65
CA GLU A 44 2.22 -13.21 17.24
C GLU A 44 2.74 -11.82 17.65
N ARG A 45 2.25 -10.76 16.98
CA ARG A 45 2.65 -9.38 17.22
C ARG A 45 1.60 -8.57 17.96
N ASN A 46 0.45 -9.16 18.26
CA ASN A 46 -0.72 -8.50 18.86
C ASN A 46 -1.11 -7.20 18.11
N ILE A 47 -1.10 -7.26 16.77
CA ILE A 47 -1.48 -6.16 15.89
C ILE A 47 -2.37 -6.67 14.77
N THR A 48 -2.94 -5.74 14.00
CA THR A 48 -3.71 -6.03 12.79
C THR A 48 -3.07 -5.41 11.56
N GLN A 49 -3.51 -5.86 10.40
CA GLN A 49 -3.08 -5.39 9.11
C GLN A 49 -4.27 -5.08 8.22
N VAL A 50 -4.08 -4.12 7.33
CA VAL A 50 -4.86 -4.02 6.10
C VAL A 50 -4.07 -4.76 5.03
N SER A 51 -4.54 -5.93 4.63
CA SER A 51 -3.97 -6.70 3.52
C SER A 51 -4.55 -6.20 2.21
N ILE A 52 -3.68 -5.84 1.26
CA ILE A 52 -4.05 -5.15 0.04
C ILE A 52 -3.50 -5.90 -1.17
N ASN A 53 -4.35 -6.09 -2.16
CA ASN A 53 -3.95 -6.50 -3.50
C ASN A 53 -4.16 -5.33 -4.46
N MET A 54 -3.05 -4.81 -4.99
CA MET A 54 -3.03 -3.83 -6.07
C MET A 54 -3.17 -4.60 -7.38
N THR A 55 -4.36 -4.58 -7.98
CA THR A 55 -4.63 -5.34 -9.22
C THR A 55 -4.04 -4.66 -10.45
N ASP A 56 -3.77 -3.35 -10.36
CA ASP A 56 -3.11 -2.58 -11.42
C ASP A 56 -2.38 -1.36 -10.81
N TYR A 57 -1.09 -1.54 -10.50
CA TYR A 57 -0.31 -0.53 -9.80
C TYR A 57 0.03 0.69 -10.66
N THR A 58 0.06 0.55 -11.99
CA THR A 58 0.35 1.66 -12.93
C THR A 58 -0.81 2.66 -12.98
N ARG A 59 -2.02 2.22 -12.63
CA ARG A 59 -3.21 3.07 -12.56
C ARG A 59 -3.51 3.57 -11.16
N THR A 60 -3.04 2.86 -10.14
CA THR A 60 -3.14 3.29 -8.74
C THR A 60 -1.88 2.89 -8.01
N ALA A 61 -1.01 3.87 -7.79
CA ALA A 61 0.27 3.68 -7.13
C ALA A 61 0.11 3.25 -5.66
N LEU A 62 1.11 2.52 -5.14
CA LEU A 62 1.11 1.98 -3.78
C LEU A 62 1.00 3.08 -2.72
N TYR A 63 1.69 4.21 -2.92
CA TYR A 63 1.63 5.34 -1.97
C TYR A 63 0.20 5.82 -1.72
N ARG A 64 -0.71 5.75 -2.72
CA ARG A 64 -2.11 6.18 -2.55
C ARG A 64 -2.87 5.26 -1.61
N ALA A 65 -2.68 3.96 -1.76
CA ALA A 65 -3.27 2.98 -0.84
C ALA A 65 -2.69 3.15 0.57
N PHE A 66 -1.40 3.45 0.68
CA PHE A 66 -0.74 3.71 1.96
C PHE A 66 -1.26 4.98 2.65
N GLU A 67 -1.30 6.11 1.95
CA GLU A 67 -1.78 7.38 2.51
C GLU A 67 -3.26 7.32 2.87
N LEU A 68 -4.10 6.71 2.03
CA LEU A 68 -5.52 6.57 2.36
C LEU A 68 -5.71 5.68 3.60
N THR A 69 -4.95 4.58 3.71
CA THR A 69 -4.94 3.74 4.92
C THR A 69 -4.50 4.54 6.14
N ARG A 70 -3.47 5.39 6.00
CA ARG A 70 -2.99 6.27 7.08
C ARG A 70 -4.06 7.28 7.52
N ILE A 71 -4.74 7.91 6.56
CA ILE A 71 -5.83 8.86 6.81
C ILE A 71 -7.00 8.17 7.53
N GLU A 72 -7.41 7.00 7.06
CA GLU A 72 -8.49 6.24 7.68
C GLU A 72 -8.10 5.75 9.09
N ALA A 73 -6.87 5.27 9.29
CA ALA A 73 -6.39 4.83 10.60
C ALA A 73 -6.38 5.97 11.64
N ARG A 74 -5.98 7.18 11.24
CA ARG A 74 -6.00 8.37 12.10
C ARG A 74 -7.38 8.69 12.66
N ARG A 75 -8.47 8.37 11.94
CA ARG A 75 -9.85 8.57 12.42
C ARG A 75 -10.19 7.73 13.65
N TYR A 76 -9.44 6.66 13.87
CA TYR A 76 -9.60 5.77 15.02
C TYR A 76 -8.52 5.96 16.08
N GLY A 77 -7.65 6.98 15.95
CA GLY A 77 -6.50 7.16 16.84
C GLY A 77 -5.41 6.08 16.68
N VAL A 78 -5.43 5.33 15.56
CA VAL A 78 -4.49 4.24 15.30
C VAL A 78 -3.37 4.72 14.39
N SER A 79 -2.13 4.35 14.72
CA SER A 79 -0.95 4.63 13.91
C SER A 79 -0.59 3.44 13.01
N ILE A 80 0.11 3.70 11.91
CA ILE A 80 0.76 2.67 11.11
C ILE A 80 2.14 2.38 11.73
N VAL A 81 2.48 1.11 11.90
CA VAL A 81 3.78 0.66 12.48
C VAL A 81 4.71 0.02 11.46
N GLY A 82 4.28 -0.06 10.21
CA GLY A 82 5.08 -0.55 9.09
C GLY A 82 4.21 -1.05 7.95
N SER A 83 4.86 -1.56 6.92
CA SER A 83 4.20 -2.22 5.79
C SER A 83 5.12 -3.29 5.20
N GLU A 84 4.56 -4.17 4.40
CA GLU A 84 5.26 -5.33 3.86
C GLU A 84 4.79 -5.59 2.42
N ILE A 85 5.75 -5.87 1.53
CA ILE A 85 5.48 -6.42 0.21
C ILE A 85 5.53 -7.95 0.34
N ILE A 86 4.49 -8.62 -0.12
CA ILE A 86 4.42 -10.09 -0.09
C ILE A 86 4.88 -10.63 -1.45
N GLY A 87 6.05 -11.26 -1.46
CA GLY A 87 6.66 -11.83 -2.66
C GLY A 87 7.46 -10.79 -3.46
N LEU A 88 7.32 -10.82 -4.79
CA LEU A 88 8.03 -9.92 -5.70
C LEU A 88 7.17 -8.70 -6.05
N VAL A 89 7.84 -7.58 -6.32
CA VAL A 89 7.21 -6.33 -6.75
C VAL A 89 7.94 -5.77 -7.96
N PRO A 90 7.23 -5.22 -8.96
CA PRO A 90 7.87 -4.49 -10.04
C PRO A 90 8.59 -3.24 -9.52
N MET A 91 9.80 -3.00 -10.01
CA MET A 91 10.61 -1.83 -9.63
C MET A 91 9.85 -0.52 -9.81
N GLU A 92 9.13 -0.35 -10.92
CA GLU A 92 8.32 0.83 -11.23
C GLU A 92 7.35 1.19 -10.09
N ALA A 93 6.71 0.20 -9.45
CA ALA A 93 5.77 0.42 -8.35
C ALA A 93 6.42 1.06 -7.11
N LEU A 94 7.68 0.72 -6.83
CA LEU A 94 8.47 1.29 -5.74
C LEU A 94 9.01 2.67 -6.12
N ILE A 95 9.47 2.83 -7.35
CA ILE A 95 10.02 4.10 -7.85
C ILE A 95 8.93 5.18 -7.93
N ASP A 96 7.72 4.86 -8.35
CA ASP A 96 6.58 5.78 -8.32
C ASP A 96 6.28 6.27 -6.89
N THR A 97 6.36 5.35 -5.94
CA THR A 97 6.17 5.65 -4.52
C THR A 97 7.28 6.56 -3.99
N ALA A 98 8.54 6.25 -4.31
CA ALA A 98 9.69 7.07 -3.92
C ALA A 98 9.61 8.48 -4.53
N SER A 99 9.29 8.57 -5.82
CA SER A 99 9.15 9.83 -6.55
C SER A 99 8.10 10.74 -5.91
N TYR A 100 6.96 10.17 -5.50
CA TYR A 100 5.92 10.91 -4.79
C TYR A 100 6.40 11.46 -3.44
N TYR A 101 7.01 10.63 -2.59
CA TYR A 101 7.42 11.05 -1.24
C TYR A 101 8.64 11.99 -1.24
N LEU A 102 9.53 11.84 -2.21
CA LEU A 102 10.72 12.70 -2.35
C LEU A 102 10.41 13.99 -3.10
N GLY A 103 9.25 14.09 -3.78
CA GLY A 103 8.89 15.26 -4.58
C GLY A 103 9.82 15.48 -5.76
N LEU A 104 10.24 14.40 -6.44
CA LEU A 104 11.20 14.49 -7.53
C LEU A 104 10.60 15.21 -8.74
N GLU A 105 11.30 16.23 -9.24
CA GLU A 105 10.93 16.98 -10.42
C GLU A 105 11.63 16.45 -11.67
N ASN A 106 10.91 16.35 -12.79
CA ASN A 106 11.43 15.87 -14.08
C ASN A 106 12.14 14.50 -14.00
N PHE A 107 11.77 13.69 -13.02
CA PHE A 107 12.34 12.37 -12.82
C PHE A 107 11.66 11.32 -13.69
N SER A 108 12.45 10.34 -14.14
CA SER A 108 11.98 9.27 -15.02
C SER A 108 12.76 7.98 -14.79
N MET A 109 12.23 6.85 -15.26
CA MET A 109 12.91 5.56 -15.14
C MET A 109 14.28 5.53 -15.84
N GLN A 110 14.51 6.38 -16.84
CA GLN A 110 15.80 6.49 -17.53
C GLN A 110 16.92 7.01 -16.63
N GLN A 111 16.60 7.56 -15.45
CA GLN A 111 17.56 8.01 -14.44
C GLN A 111 17.82 6.95 -13.35
N VAL A 112 17.10 5.82 -13.36
CA VAL A 112 17.38 4.69 -12.47
C VAL A 112 18.48 3.84 -13.08
N LEU A 113 19.61 3.73 -12.39
CA LEU A 113 20.80 3.04 -12.90
C LEU A 113 20.52 1.58 -13.26
N GLU A 114 19.86 0.86 -12.36
CA GLU A 114 19.50 -0.55 -12.52
C GLU A 114 18.63 -0.77 -13.76
N ALA A 115 17.75 0.18 -14.10
CA ALA A 115 16.90 0.09 -15.29
C ALA A 115 17.71 0.11 -16.59
N ARG A 116 18.85 0.81 -16.62
CA ARG A 116 19.76 0.83 -17.78
C ARG A 116 20.70 -0.36 -17.85
N ILE A 117 20.98 -1.00 -16.71
CA ILE A 117 21.87 -2.18 -16.67
C ILE A 117 21.12 -3.44 -17.13
N MET A 118 19.79 -3.46 -16.97
CA MET A 118 18.93 -4.57 -17.37
C MET A 118 18.53 -4.55 -18.85
N GLU A 119 18.88 -3.49 -19.60
CA GLU A 119 18.76 -3.41 -21.07
C GLU A 119 19.92 -4.12 -21.77
#